data_AF-X0J5M4-F1
#
_entry.id   AF-X0J5M4-F1
#
_cell.length_a   1.000
_cell.length_b   1.000
_cell.length_c   1.000
_cell.angle_alpha   90.00
_cell.angle_beta   90.00
_cell.angle_gamma   90.00
#
_symmetry.space_group_name_H-M   'P 1'
#
loop_
_entity.id
_entity.type
_entity.pdbx_description
1 polymer ?
#
loop_
_entity_poly.entity_id
_entity_poly.type
_entity_poly.pdbx_seq_one_letter_code
_entity_poly.pdbx_strand_id
1 'polypeptide(L)'
;MQTVLSLTTSGTMQSKNSSDSSPDTTMIVGTVRGRARPRKGHTKSRNGCINCKRRRVKCPETLPECENCRRLGMKCEYSTRRIMMDAPSRPLQSTPTQFTMDDLRLYQHFIFHAYPPMPLNGEPVWKEVAAMSHNFDFLVHAMLGLAASHLSLSGDTDYTAQALSHRVHAITLLNQALSKPCKSKVEADARIATVMTLIFQSSYMFEGMVEFIIMIRGCRAVSDAILPRLENSLFEGFTAESHNKHVLSLNPVDVVGEIADILGEGLVAVRRLRPICQSVIEVKYLGILERILEIAKSSPVQAFTEAALAYAMFGELEQNEFKHFTNRRNYAAQIIIVHFFIIEYIVATVAMASIMGSFPFRRAIISAWALKVAENVPSNYNIYMSWPLEFAKSDRLRLKSG
;
A
#
# COMPACT_ATOMS: atom_id res chain seq x y z
N MET A 1 33.07 -10.17 -3.66
CA MET A 1 33.72 -10.09 -4.99
C MET A 1 33.83 -8.61 -5.36
N GLN A 2 34.94 -8.17 -5.96
CA GLN A 2 35.47 -6.80 -5.79
C GLN A 2 35.44 -5.99 -7.09
N THR A 3 35.31 -4.65 -6.97
CA THR A 3 35.61 -3.64 -8.00
C THR A 3 34.62 -3.60 -9.19
N VAL A 4 34.03 -2.46 -9.55
CA VAL A 4 34.45 -1.48 -10.60
C VAL A 4 33.27 -0.47 -10.68
N LEU A 5 33.41 0.85 -10.79
CA LEU A 5 34.56 1.78 -10.87
C LEU A 5 34.16 3.12 -10.17
N SER A 6 35.10 4.04 -9.97
CA SER A 6 34.87 5.45 -9.63
C SER A 6 35.67 6.36 -10.57
N LEU A 7 35.14 7.54 -10.91
CA LEU A 7 35.92 8.61 -11.51
C LEU A 7 35.71 9.91 -10.72
N THR A 8 36.83 10.59 -10.48
CA THR A 8 36.98 11.73 -9.58
C THR A 8 37.10 13.03 -10.37
N THR A 9 36.74 14.14 -9.72
CA THR A 9 37.40 15.43 -9.93
C THR A 9 37.51 16.15 -8.59
N SER A 10 38.72 16.54 -8.23
CA SER A 10 39.07 17.13 -6.94
C SER A 10 38.99 18.66 -6.98
N GLY A 11 38.62 19.26 -5.85
CA GLY A 11 38.60 20.72 -5.66
C GLY A 11 38.79 21.08 -4.20
N THR A 12 40.04 21.11 -3.74
CA THR A 12 40.41 21.39 -2.34
C THR A 12 41.03 22.78 -2.21
N MET A 13 40.51 23.62 -1.31
CA MET A 13 41.26 24.45 -0.33
C MET A 13 40.30 25.43 0.37
N GLN A 14 40.08 25.24 1.67
CA GLN A 14 40.71 25.98 2.78
C GLN A 14 40.24 27.44 2.93
N SER A 15 39.54 27.70 4.03
CA SER A 15 39.49 29.01 4.70
C SER A 15 39.82 28.80 6.18
N LYS A 16 40.71 29.64 6.73
CA LYS A 16 41.16 29.56 8.13
C LYS A 16 40.28 30.46 9.01
N ASN A 17 40.05 30.02 10.24
CA ASN A 17 39.58 30.90 11.31
C ASN A 17 40.72 31.82 11.78
N SER A 18 40.39 33.08 12.07
CA SER A 18 41.09 33.89 13.08
C SER A 18 40.12 34.90 13.69
N SER A 19 39.96 34.82 15.00
CA SER A 19 39.49 35.89 15.90
C SER A 19 40.36 37.16 15.73
N ASP A 20 39.89 38.37 16.06
CA ASP A 20 39.81 38.84 17.45
C ASP A 20 39.12 40.23 17.60
N SER A 21 38.82 40.58 18.86
CA SER A 21 38.61 41.91 19.50
C SER A 21 37.66 42.99 18.92
N SER A 22 36.63 43.30 19.73
CA SER A 22 36.00 44.64 19.86
C SER A 22 36.78 45.49 20.91
N PRO A 23 36.56 46.82 21.05
CA PRO A 23 35.44 47.31 21.88
C PRO A 23 34.77 48.67 21.51
N ASP A 24 33.55 48.84 22.03
CA ASP A 24 32.84 50.05 22.51
C ASP A 24 32.98 51.45 21.87
N THR A 25 31.82 52.11 21.64
CA THR A 25 31.53 53.50 22.08
C THR A 25 30.02 53.84 22.02
N THR A 26 29.41 53.94 23.20
CA THR A 26 28.47 54.98 23.72
C THR A 26 27.20 55.41 22.96
N MET A 27 26.07 55.36 23.70
CA MET A 27 24.74 55.90 23.36
C MET A 27 24.63 57.43 23.49
N ILE A 28 23.78 58.08 22.67
CA ILE A 28 23.18 59.39 22.99
C ILE A 28 21.67 59.36 22.72
N VAL A 29 20.87 59.73 23.74
CA VAL A 29 19.41 59.87 23.68
C VAL A 29 19.05 61.36 23.68
N GLY A 30 18.16 61.78 22.76
CA GLY A 30 17.65 63.16 22.70
C GLY A 30 16.12 63.19 22.57
N THR A 31 15.44 63.98 23.42
CA THR A 31 13.98 63.97 23.56
C THR A 31 13.29 65.30 23.17
N VAL A 32 12.43 65.20 22.14
CA VAL A 32 11.07 65.78 22.02
C VAL A 32 10.85 67.30 22.15
N ARG A 33 10.27 67.89 21.09
CA ARG A 33 9.10 68.82 21.03
C ARG A 33 8.80 69.09 19.54
N GLY A 34 7.58 69.09 18.99
CA GLY A 34 6.24 68.70 19.43
C GLY A 34 5.20 69.24 18.42
N ARG A 35 4.32 68.41 17.82
CA ARG A 35 3.28 68.86 16.86
C ARG A 35 1.95 68.10 17.00
N ALA A 36 0.86 68.88 16.88
CA ALA A 36 -0.55 68.53 16.64
C ALA A 36 -1.10 67.16 17.09
N ARG A 37 -2.03 67.17 18.07
CA ARG A 37 -2.90 66.02 18.40
C ARG A 37 -3.80 65.65 17.20
N PRO A 38 -3.68 64.45 16.60
CA PRO A 38 -4.66 63.97 15.63
C PRO A 38 -5.97 63.63 16.37
N ARG A 39 -7.13 63.77 15.71
CA ARG A 39 -8.39 63.20 16.23
C ARG A 39 -8.18 61.70 16.42
N LYS A 40 -8.40 61.20 17.64
CA LYS A 40 -8.17 59.79 18.01
C LYS A 40 -9.02 58.89 17.10
N GLY A 41 -8.39 58.26 16.12
CA GLY A 41 -9.07 57.37 15.18
C GLY A 41 -9.68 56.19 15.94
N HIS A 42 -11.00 56.14 16.03
CA HIS A 42 -11.67 55.01 16.66
C HIS A 42 -11.48 53.75 15.79
N THR A 43 -11.05 52.67 16.42
CA THR A 43 -10.89 51.36 15.78
C THR A 43 -12.21 50.96 15.11
N LYS A 44 -12.20 50.85 13.78
CA LYS A 44 -13.38 50.43 13.01
C LYS A 44 -13.76 49.02 13.45
N SER A 45 -15.01 48.86 13.91
CA SER A 45 -15.56 47.55 14.25
C SER A 45 -15.55 46.67 12.99
N ARG A 46 -14.75 45.58 13.01
CA ARG A 46 -14.55 44.70 11.86
C ARG A 46 -15.83 43.93 11.53
N ASN A 47 -16.60 43.55 12.56
CA ASN A 47 -17.78 42.68 12.42
C ASN A 47 -19.11 43.43 12.53
N GLY A 48 -19.09 44.78 12.62
CA GLY A 48 -20.30 45.58 12.74
C GLY A 48 -21.35 45.34 11.65
N CYS A 49 -22.62 45.52 12.01
CA CYS A 49 -23.75 45.33 11.09
C CYS A 49 -23.69 46.32 9.91
N ILE A 50 -24.39 46.00 8.83
CA ILE A 50 -24.39 46.76 7.57
C ILE A 50 -24.81 48.22 7.84
N ASN A 51 -25.82 48.43 8.69
CA ASN A 51 -26.30 49.76 9.03
C ASN A 51 -25.30 50.60 9.84
N CYS A 52 -24.61 50.03 10.83
CA CYS A 52 -23.55 50.74 11.56
C CYS A 52 -22.33 51.05 10.67
N LYS A 53 -21.94 50.12 9.80
CA LYS A 53 -20.87 50.32 8.81
C LYS A 53 -21.22 51.42 7.81
N ARG A 54 -22.42 51.40 7.23
CA ARG A 54 -22.94 52.44 6.31
C ARG A 54 -22.94 53.82 6.97
N ARG A 55 -23.37 53.90 8.23
CA ARG A 55 -23.40 55.13 9.04
C ARG A 55 -22.04 55.55 9.61
N ARG A 56 -20.97 54.77 9.39
CA ARG A 56 -19.60 55.00 9.87
C ARG A 56 -19.50 55.17 11.40
N VAL A 57 -20.39 54.52 12.15
CA VAL A 57 -20.40 54.50 13.63
C VAL A 57 -19.91 53.15 14.18
N LYS A 58 -19.39 53.14 15.42
CA LYS A 58 -19.00 51.89 16.08
C LYS A 58 -20.25 51.02 16.33
N CYS A 59 -20.23 49.79 15.85
CA CYS A 59 -21.23 48.78 16.21
C CYS A 59 -20.89 48.19 17.58
N PRO A 60 -21.87 47.98 18.48
CA PRO A 60 -21.66 47.21 19.71
C PRO A 60 -21.59 45.70 19.46
N GLU A 61 -21.87 45.24 18.24
CA GLU A 61 -21.79 43.83 17.80
C GLU A 61 -22.69 42.84 18.58
N THR A 62 -23.67 43.33 19.35
CA THR A 62 -24.69 42.50 20.00
C THR A 62 -25.59 41.82 18.98
N LEU A 63 -26.00 40.58 19.30
CA LEU A 63 -26.93 39.74 18.56
C LEU A 63 -28.20 39.48 19.42
N PRO A 64 -29.38 39.25 18.83
CA PRO A 64 -29.66 39.22 17.38
C PRO A 64 -29.61 40.62 16.74
N GLU A 65 -29.85 41.69 17.52
CA GLU A 65 -29.78 43.07 17.04
C GLU A 65 -28.74 43.91 17.78
N CYS A 66 -28.09 44.81 17.05
CA CYS A 66 -27.18 45.78 17.65
C CYS A 66 -27.96 46.90 18.33
N GLU A 67 -27.58 47.28 19.55
CA GLU A 67 -28.29 48.29 20.34
C GLU A 67 -28.48 49.64 19.59
N ASN A 68 -27.50 50.03 18.77
CA ASN A 68 -27.57 51.22 17.92
C ASN A 68 -28.62 51.13 16.79
N CYS A 69 -28.98 49.93 16.33
CA CYS A 69 -30.06 49.73 15.36
C CYS A 69 -31.41 49.65 16.09
N ARG A 70 -31.48 48.88 17.18
CA ARG A 70 -32.66 48.76 18.06
C ARG A 70 -33.18 50.12 18.54
N ARG A 71 -32.30 50.97 19.08
CA ARG A 71 -32.66 52.33 19.57
C ARG A 71 -33.17 53.27 18.48
N LEU A 72 -32.89 52.97 17.21
CA LEU A 72 -33.27 53.80 16.06
C LEU A 72 -34.35 53.14 15.19
N GLY A 73 -34.97 52.03 15.64
CA GLY A 73 -36.01 51.32 14.90
C GLY A 73 -35.56 50.78 13.53
N MET A 74 -34.25 50.63 13.30
CA MET A 74 -33.72 50.16 12.02
C MET A 74 -33.45 48.66 12.06
N LYS A 75 -33.90 47.93 11.03
CA LYS A 75 -33.61 46.50 10.84
C LYS A 75 -32.10 46.23 10.93
N CYS A 76 -31.68 45.41 11.90
CA CYS A 76 -30.26 45.17 12.15
C CYS A 76 -29.72 43.99 11.33
N GLU A 77 -29.27 44.24 10.10
CA GLU A 77 -28.70 43.20 9.25
C GLU A 77 -27.17 43.11 9.39
N TYR A 78 -26.69 41.95 9.83
CA TYR A 78 -25.29 41.54 9.66
C TYR A 78 -25.16 40.79 8.34
N SER A 79 -24.05 40.98 7.61
CA SER A 79 -23.84 40.31 6.33
C SER A 79 -23.73 38.80 6.55
N THR A 80 -24.68 38.04 6.00
CA THR A 80 -24.79 36.57 6.10
C THR A 80 -23.59 35.81 5.54
N ARG A 81 -22.64 36.47 4.88
CA ARG A 81 -21.46 35.86 4.26
C ARG A 81 -20.42 35.31 5.26
N ARG A 82 -20.71 35.30 6.58
CA ARG A 82 -20.02 34.50 7.62
C ARG A 82 -20.94 34.11 8.80
N ILE A 83 -22.13 33.57 8.51
CA ILE A 83 -22.69 32.55 9.43
C ILE A 83 -22.22 31.21 8.87
N MET A 84 -20.96 30.87 9.16
CA MET A 84 -20.56 29.48 9.15
C MET A 84 -21.23 28.86 10.38
N MET A 85 -22.22 28.00 10.15
CA MET A 85 -22.61 27.00 11.15
C MET A 85 -21.36 26.20 11.51
N ASP A 86 -21.26 25.71 12.74
CA ASP A 86 -20.10 24.94 13.20
C ASP A 86 -19.88 23.71 12.30
N ALA A 87 -18.95 23.83 11.36
CA ALA A 87 -18.27 22.69 10.79
C ALA A 87 -17.23 22.23 11.83
N PRO A 88 -17.20 20.95 12.22
CA PRO A 88 -16.24 20.48 13.19
C PRO A 88 -14.83 20.65 12.63
N SER A 89 -14.01 21.42 13.36
CA SER A 89 -12.57 21.58 13.17
C SER A 89 -12.10 22.11 11.81
N ARG A 90 -11.52 23.31 11.82
CA ARG A 90 -10.59 23.71 10.74
C ARG A 90 -9.41 22.73 10.68
N PRO A 91 -8.94 22.30 9.50
CA PRO A 91 -7.75 21.47 9.42
C PRO A 91 -6.53 22.22 9.96
N LEU A 92 -5.72 21.52 10.76
CA LEU A 92 -4.40 21.96 11.17
C LEU A 92 -3.49 21.97 9.95
N GLN A 93 -3.27 23.14 9.34
CA GLN A 93 -2.31 23.30 8.25
C GLN A 93 -1.09 24.11 8.70
N SER A 94 0.01 23.38 8.91
CA SER A 94 1.37 23.92 8.89
C SER A 94 2.12 23.29 7.72
N THR A 95 2.48 24.11 6.74
CA THR A 95 3.23 23.81 5.50
C THR A 95 2.54 22.95 4.42
N PRO A 96 2.93 23.10 3.12
CA PRO A 96 2.17 22.58 1.99
C PRO A 96 2.78 21.30 1.39
N THR A 97 2.50 20.15 2.01
CA THR A 97 2.38 18.88 1.29
C THR A 97 0.91 18.47 1.30
N GLN A 98 0.40 17.98 0.18
CA GLN A 98 -1.03 17.76 -0.02
C GLN A 98 -1.51 16.47 0.65
N PHE A 99 -1.50 16.42 1.99
CA PHE A 99 -2.25 15.40 2.72
C PHE A 99 -3.71 15.83 2.80
N THR A 100 -4.59 15.04 2.19
CA THR A 100 -6.01 15.34 1.99
C THR A 100 -6.89 14.61 3.01
N MET A 101 -8.18 14.92 3.03
CA MET A 101 -9.15 14.14 3.79
C MET A 101 -9.32 12.72 3.22
N ASP A 102 -9.08 12.52 1.91
CA ASP A 102 -9.02 11.18 1.33
C ASP A 102 -7.83 10.41 1.89
N ASP A 103 -6.64 11.01 2.02
CA ASP A 103 -5.48 10.33 2.62
C ASP A 103 -5.75 9.89 4.06
N LEU A 104 -6.47 10.68 4.85
CA LEU A 104 -6.91 10.27 6.19
C LEU A 104 -7.90 9.09 6.14
N ARG A 105 -8.84 9.08 5.18
CA ARG A 105 -9.77 7.96 4.95
C ARG A 105 -9.04 6.70 4.49
N LEU A 106 -8.08 6.81 3.59
CA LEU A 106 -7.23 5.72 3.12
C LEU A 106 -6.40 5.15 4.28
N TYR A 107 -5.83 6.02 5.12
CA TYR A 107 -5.06 5.61 6.29
C TYR A 107 -5.92 4.86 7.32
N GLN A 108 -7.13 5.36 7.61
CA GLN A 108 -8.11 4.65 8.43
C GLN A 108 -8.44 3.28 7.82
N HIS A 109 -8.74 3.23 6.51
CA HIS A 109 -9.12 1.99 5.82
C HIS A 109 -8.00 0.94 5.84
N PHE A 110 -6.72 1.36 5.74
CA PHE A 110 -5.58 0.47 5.95
C PHE A 110 -5.64 -0.21 7.32
N ILE A 111 -5.81 0.56 8.40
CA ILE A 111 -5.75 0.05 9.77
C ILE A 111 -6.86 -0.98 10.06
N PHE A 112 -8.07 -0.76 9.56
CA PHE A 112 -9.22 -1.59 9.90
C PHE A 112 -9.53 -2.71 8.89
N HIS A 113 -9.13 -2.57 7.62
CA HIS A 113 -9.64 -3.42 6.55
C HIS A 113 -8.60 -3.86 5.51
N ALA A 114 -7.60 -3.03 5.20
CA ALA A 114 -6.72 -3.24 4.04
C ALA A 114 -5.24 -3.50 4.37
N TYR A 115 -4.87 -3.73 5.63
CA TYR A 115 -3.53 -4.21 5.96
C TYR A 115 -3.30 -5.63 5.39
N PRO A 116 -2.05 -6.01 5.03
CA PRO A 116 -1.75 -7.34 4.51
C PRO A 116 -2.25 -8.51 5.38
N PRO A 117 -3.18 -9.35 4.89
CA PRO A 117 -3.77 -10.46 5.66
C PRO A 117 -2.87 -11.70 5.81
N MET A 118 -1.69 -11.73 5.16
CA MET A 118 -0.65 -12.74 5.44
C MET A 118 0.70 -12.08 5.75
N PRO A 119 1.56 -12.71 6.58
CA PRO A 119 1.31 -13.91 7.38
C PRO A 119 0.14 -13.79 8.36
N LEU A 120 -0.47 -14.93 8.68
CA LEU A 120 -1.63 -15.01 9.58
C LEU A 120 -1.27 -14.49 10.98
N ASN A 121 -2.27 -14.01 11.70
CA ASN A 121 -2.13 -13.38 13.02
C ASN A 121 -1.23 -12.12 13.03
N GLY A 122 -1.02 -11.50 11.87
CA GLY A 122 -0.21 -10.28 11.72
C GLY A 122 -0.82 -8.98 12.22
N GLU A 123 -2.08 -8.96 12.70
CA GLU A 123 -2.77 -7.74 13.15
C GLU A 123 -1.97 -6.92 14.20
N PRO A 124 -1.35 -7.51 15.24
CA PRO A 124 -0.54 -6.74 16.19
C PRO A 124 0.66 -6.06 15.53
N VAL A 125 1.32 -6.75 14.58
CA VAL A 125 2.46 -6.21 13.82
C VAL A 125 1.99 -5.03 12.95
N TRP A 126 0.85 -5.16 12.26
CA TRP A 126 0.33 -4.07 11.42
C TRP A 126 -0.17 -2.86 12.22
N LYS A 127 -0.59 -3.03 13.48
CA LYS A 127 -0.86 -1.92 14.41
C LYS A 127 0.42 -1.15 14.78
N GLU A 128 1.51 -1.85 15.08
CA GLU A 128 2.82 -1.22 15.33
C GLU A 128 3.37 -0.54 14.07
N VAL A 129 3.23 -1.17 12.90
CA VAL A 129 3.58 -0.56 11.59
C VAL A 129 2.83 0.74 11.38
N ALA A 130 1.51 0.77 11.65
CA ALA A 130 0.73 1.99 11.56
C ALA A 130 1.22 3.04 12.56
N ALA A 131 1.45 2.66 13.83
CA ALA A 131 1.95 3.56 14.87
C ALA A 131 3.27 4.25 14.46
N MET A 132 4.21 3.54 13.84
CA MET A 132 5.50 4.12 13.41
C MET A 132 5.46 4.83 12.05
N SER A 133 4.40 4.64 11.25
CA SER A 133 4.37 4.96 9.82
C SER A 133 4.69 6.42 9.50
N HIS A 134 4.20 7.37 10.32
CA HIS A 134 4.38 8.81 10.19
C HIS A 134 5.85 9.30 10.17
N ASN A 135 6.82 8.44 10.49
CA ASN A 135 8.25 8.74 10.42
C ASN A 135 8.89 8.37 9.06
N PHE A 136 8.13 7.73 8.16
CA PHE A 136 8.66 7.14 6.92
C PHE A 136 7.71 7.34 5.74
N ASP A 137 7.95 8.38 4.94
CA ASP A 137 7.12 8.73 3.77
C ASP A 137 6.89 7.54 2.82
N PHE A 138 7.93 6.73 2.58
CA PHE A 138 7.84 5.54 1.72
C PHE A 138 6.82 4.51 2.23
N LEU A 139 6.67 4.38 3.55
CA LEU A 139 5.72 3.46 4.19
C LEU A 139 4.31 4.03 4.16
N VAL A 140 4.13 5.31 4.51
CA VAL A 140 2.82 5.99 4.43
C VAL A 140 2.28 5.92 3.00
N HIS A 141 3.08 6.24 1.99
CA HIS A 141 2.67 6.10 0.60
C HIS A 141 2.31 4.65 0.24
N ALA A 142 3.04 3.63 0.71
CA ALA A 142 2.64 2.25 0.45
C ALA A 142 1.28 1.90 1.11
N MET A 143 1.07 2.28 2.37
CA MET A 143 -0.18 2.04 3.10
C MET A 143 -1.39 2.69 2.41
N LEU A 144 -1.26 3.97 2.04
CA LEU A 144 -2.29 4.71 1.31
C LEU A 144 -2.56 4.08 -0.06
N GLY A 145 -1.52 3.66 -0.78
CA GLY A 145 -1.64 2.98 -2.06
C GLY A 145 -2.39 1.65 -1.97
N LEU A 146 -2.10 0.83 -0.94
CA LEU A 146 -2.81 -0.43 -0.70
C LEU A 146 -4.27 -0.20 -0.34
N ALA A 147 -4.55 0.74 0.56
CA ALA A 147 -5.91 1.08 0.96
C ALA A 147 -6.74 1.64 -0.20
N ALA A 148 -6.13 2.45 -1.08
CA ALA A 148 -6.77 2.96 -2.29
C ALA A 148 -7.12 1.83 -3.27
N SER A 149 -6.19 0.88 -3.50
CA SER A 149 -6.47 -0.31 -4.30
C SER A 149 -7.60 -1.16 -3.69
N HIS A 150 -7.61 -1.36 -2.37
CA HIS A 150 -8.68 -2.10 -1.70
C HIS A 150 -10.03 -1.38 -1.80
N LEU A 151 -10.09 -0.07 -1.54
CA LEU A 151 -11.34 0.70 -1.60
C LEU A 151 -11.94 0.74 -3.01
N SER A 152 -11.09 0.84 -4.04
CA SER A 152 -11.52 0.78 -5.46
C SER A 152 -12.17 -0.55 -5.83
N LEU A 153 -11.91 -1.62 -5.06
CA LEU A 153 -12.49 -2.95 -5.28
C LEU A 153 -13.70 -3.24 -4.36
N SER A 154 -13.82 -2.57 -3.21
CA SER A 154 -14.95 -2.74 -2.26
C SER A 154 -16.04 -1.68 -2.32
N GLY A 155 -15.82 -0.53 -2.98
CA GLY A 155 -16.74 0.61 -2.92
C GLY A 155 -16.91 1.37 -4.23
N ASP A 156 -17.88 2.28 -4.25
CA ASP A 156 -18.34 2.97 -5.46
C ASP A 156 -17.38 4.08 -5.98
N THR A 157 -16.29 4.35 -5.27
CA THR A 157 -15.33 5.41 -5.62
C THR A 157 -14.06 4.80 -6.20
N ASP A 158 -13.75 5.13 -7.45
CA ASP A 158 -12.51 4.73 -8.10
C ASP A 158 -11.33 5.55 -7.57
N TYR A 159 -10.46 4.91 -6.80
CA TYR A 159 -9.20 5.47 -6.31
C TYR A 159 -7.98 4.97 -7.13
N THR A 160 -8.16 4.33 -8.29
CA THR A 160 -7.08 3.68 -9.07
C THR A 160 -5.92 4.64 -9.40
N ALA A 161 -6.22 5.87 -9.80
CA ALA A 161 -5.20 6.89 -10.11
C ALA A 161 -4.40 7.30 -8.86
N GLN A 162 -5.08 7.45 -7.71
CA GLN A 162 -4.43 7.74 -6.43
C GLN A 162 -3.58 6.54 -5.97
N ALA A 163 -4.11 5.32 -6.04
CA ALA A 163 -3.40 4.09 -5.70
C ALA A 163 -2.06 3.96 -6.46
N LEU A 164 -2.09 4.22 -7.77
CA LEU A 164 -0.90 4.21 -8.62
C LEU A 164 0.06 5.36 -8.29
N SER A 165 -0.45 6.57 -8.04
CA SER A 165 0.38 7.71 -7.61
C SER A 165 1.14 7.39 -6.32
N HIS A 166 0.43 6.93 -5.28
CA HIS A 166 1.06 6.54 -4.01
C HIS A 166 2.06 5.38 -4.20
N ARG A 167 1.76 4.38 -5.05
CA ARG A 167 2.68 3.28 -5.38
C ARG A 167 4.00 3.79 -5.97
N VAL A 168 3.94 4.72 -6.92
CA VAL A 168 5.15 5.30 -7.55
C VAL A 168 5.98 6.05 -6.52
N HIS A 169 5.36 6.90 -5.69
CA HIS A 169 6.05 7.62 -4.62
C HIS A 169 6.71 6.65 -3.61
N ALA A 170 5.98 5.62 -3.16
CA ALA A 170 6.49 4.60 -2.24
C ALA A 170 7.73 3.89 -2.80
N ILE A 171 7.67 3.41 -4.05
CA ILE A 171 8.79 2.73 -4.71
C ILE A 171 9.99 3.67 -4.89
N THR A 172 9.76 4.91 -5.33
CA THR A 172 10.83 5.91 -5.52
C THR A 172 11.55 6.21 -4.20
N LEU A 173 10.80 6.49 -3.13
CA LEU A 173 11.35 6.83 -1.82
C LEU A 173 12.00 5.60 -1.13
N LEU A 174 11.42 4.41 -1.28
CA LEU A 174 12.01 3.16 -0.80
C LEU A 174 13.35 2.87 -1.49
N ASN A 175 13.46 3.05 -2.81
CA ASN A 175 14.73 2.89 -3.52
C ASN A 175 15.80 3.89 -3.05
N GLN A 176 15.40 5.13 -2.74
CA GLN A 176 16.31 6.13 -2.14
C GLN A 176 16.76 5.74 -0.71
N ALA A 177 15.91 5.06 0.06
CA ALA A 177 16.28 4.50 1.35
C ALA A 177 17.21 3.28 1.20
N LEU A 178 16.86 2.32 0.35
CA LEU A 178 17.63 1.09 0.08
C LEU A 178 19.03 1.35 -0.50
N SER A 179 19.23 2.46 -1.23
CA SER A 179 20.57 2.88 -1.68
C SER A 179 21.51 3.34 -0.54
N LYS A 180 21.02 3.36 0.72
CA LYS A 180 21.78 3.72 1.92
C LYS A 180 21.66 2.62 2.98
N PRO A 181 22.73 2.37 3.77
CA PRO A 181 22.65 1.50 4.94
C PRO A 181 21.49 1.92 5.86
N CYS A 182 20.82 0.93 6.45
CA CYS A 182 19.75 1.20 7.39
C CYS A 182 20.31 1.81 8.68
N LYS A 183 19.69 2.88 9.20
CA LYS A 183 20.19 3.65 10.34
C LYS A 183 19.67 3.14 11.67
N SER A 184 18.51 2.48 11.67
CA SER A 184 17.87 1.93 12.87
C SER A 184 17.07 0.67 12.54
N LYS A 185 16.74 -0.09 13.59
CA LYS A 185 15.81 -1.22 13.53
C LYS A 185 14.42 -0.79 13.01
N VAL A 186 13.90 0.32 13.50
CA VAL A 186 12.57 0.84 13.12
C VAL A 186 12.52 1.21 11.63
N GLU A 187 13.61 1.78 11.07
CA GLU A 187 13.70 2.03 9.63
C GLU A 187 13.71 0.73 8.82
N ALA A 188 14.35 -0.32 9.33
CA ALA A 188 14.40 -1.62 8.68
C ALA A 188 13.04 -2.34 8.69
N ASP A 189 12.37 -2.35 9.84
CA ASP A 189 11.00 -2.84 9.97
C ASP A 189 10.07 -2.04 9.02
N ALA A 190 10.23 -0.72 8.92
CA ALA A 190 9.48 0.10 7.96
C ALA A 190 9.77 -0.27 6.49
N ARG A 191 11.03 -0.54 6.12
CA ARG A 191 11.40 -1.02 4.77
C ARG A 191 10.73 -2.36 4.45
N ILE A 192 10.73 -3.32 5.38
CA ILE A 192 10.07 -4.63 5.22
C ILE A 192 8.55 -4.44 5.06
N ALA A 193 7.92 -3.69 5.97
CA ALA A 193 6.49 -3.37 5.93
C ALA A 193 6.06 -2.77 4.59
N THR A 194 6.89 -1.86 4.05
CA THR A 194 6.66 -1.19 2.77
C THR A 194 6.67 -2.18 1.60
N VAL A 195 7.65 -3.08 1.55
CA VAL A 195 7.70 -4.09 0.47
C VAL A 195 6.55 -5.07 0.57
N MET A 196 6.20 -5.56 1.77
CA MET A 196 5.02 -6.41 1.97
C MET A 196 3.72 -5.71 1.52
N THR A 197 3.56 -4.43 1.88
CA THR A 197 2.41 -3.62 1.46
C THR A 197 2.34 -3.48 -0.07
N LEU A 198 3.49 -3.28 -0.74
CA LEU A 198 3.58 -3.20 -2.19
C LEU A 198 3.34 -4.55 -2.90
N ILE A 199 3.69 -5.70 -2.28
CA ILE A 199 3.30 -7.04 -2.75
C ILE A 199 1.77 -7.13 -2.79
N PHE A 200 1.10 -6.88 -1.65
CA PHE A 200 -0.35 -7.01 -1.55
C PHE A 200 -1.10 -6.03 -2.45
N GLN A 201 -0.56 -4.84 -2.69
CA GLN A 201 -1.15 -3.92 -3.66
C GLN A 201 -1.10 -4.51 -5.08
N SER A 202 -0.06 -5.27 -5.41
CA SER A 202 0.05 -5.97 -6.71
C SER A 202 -0.99 -7.09 -6.85
N SER A 203 -1.37 -7.76 -5.76
CA SER A 203 -2.47 -8.74 -5.75
C SER A 203 -3.88 -8.13 -5.83
N TYR A 204 -3.99 -6.80 -5.88
CA TYR A 204 -5.23 -6.08 -6.16
C TYR A 204 -5.24 -5.42 -7.56
N MET A 205 -4.21 -5.65 -8.38
CA MET A 205 -4.11 -5.09 -9.74
C MET A 205 -4.57 -6.11 -10.80
N PHE A 206 -5.55 -5.74 -11.62
CA PHE A 206 -6.08 -6.60 -12.70
C PHE A 206 -5.05 -7.04 -13.76
N GLU A 207 -3.96 -6.29 -13.94
CA GLU A 207 -2.83 -6.69 -14.82
C GLU A 207 -1.53 -6.98 -14.03
N GLY A 208 -1.63 -7.14 -12.70
CA GLY A 208 -0.49 -7.21 -11.78
C GLY A 208 0.18 -8.57 -11.57
N MET A 209 -0.14 -9.61 -12.36
CA MET A 209 0.35 -10.98 -12.14
C MET A 209 1.89 -11.08 -12.09
N VAL A 210 2.57 -10.42 -13.03
CA VAL A 210 4.04 -10.43 -13.10
C VAL A 210 4.65 -9.47 -12.09
N GLU A 211 4.03 -8.30 -11.91
CA GLU A 211 4.39 -7.29 -10.91
C GLU A 211 4.38 -7.87 -9.49
N PHE A 212 3.40 -8.70 -9.15
CA PHE A 212 3.32 -9.40 -7.87
C PHE A 212 4.50 -10.35 -7.65
N ILE A 213 4.90 -11.11 -8.68
CA ILE A 213 6.08 -12.00 -8.64
C ILE A 213 7.38 -11.19 -8.49
N ILE A 214 7.50 -10.06 -9.19
CA ILE A 214 8.63 -9.12 -9.04
C ILE A 214 8.69 -8.57 -7.61
N MET A 215 7.56 -8.22 -7.03
CA MET A 215 7.50 -7.73 -5.65
C MET A 215 7.86 -8.80 -4.62
N ILE A 216 7.50 -10.07 -4.83
CA ILE A 216 7.94 -11.19 -3.96
C ILE A 216 9.47 -11.32 -4.00
N ARG A 217 10.08 -11.32 -5.20
CA ARG A 217 11.55 -11.35 -5.34
C ARG A 217 12.22 -10.15 -4.66
N GLY A 218 11.65 -8.96 -4.84
CA GLY A 218 12.10 -7.74 -4.16
C GLY A 218 12.02 -7.86 -2.63
N CYS A 219 10.95 -8.44 -2.11
CA CYS A 219 10.80 -8.71 -0.67
C CYS A 219 11.86 -9.65 -0.16
N ARG A 220 12.13 -10.77 -0.85
CA ARG A 220 13.18 -11.70 -0.44
C ARG A 220 14.55 -11.02 -0.40
N ALA A 221 14.91 -10.27 -1.44
CA ALA A 221 16.18 -9.54 -1.50
C ALA A 221 16.34 -8.48 -0.39
N VAL A 222 15.26 -7.76 -0.05
CA VAL A 222 15.26 -6.77 1.05
C VAL A 222 15.33 -7.47 2.41
N SER A 223 14.54 -8.51 2.62
CA SER A 223 14.54 -9.32 3.84
C SER A 223 15.91 -9.95 4.11
N ASP A 224 16.53 -10.60 3.11
CA ASP A 224 17.85 -11.25 3.26
C ASP A 224 18.97 -10.22 3.52
N ALA A 225 18.84 -8.99 3.02
CA ALA A 225 19.80 -7.91 3.28
C ALA A 225 19.64 -7.26 4.68
N ILE A 226 18.47 -7.39 5.31
CA ILE A 226 18.07 -6.66 6.52
C ILE A 226 17.95 -7.58 7.74
N LEU A 227 17.16 -8.66 7.67
CA LEU A 227 16.82 -9.51 8.82
C LEU A 227 18.02 -10.15 9.53
N PRO A 228 19.07 -10.68 8.85
CA PRO A 228 20.19 -11.34 9.52
C PRO A 228 21.06 -10.41 10.39
N ARG A 229 20.69 -9.14 10.54
CA ARG A 229 21.44 -8.11 11.27
C ARG A 229 20.62 -7.42 12.37
N LEU A 230 19.40 -7.88 12.64
CA LEU A 230 18.43 -7.19 13.49
C LEU A 230 17.70 -8.16 14.42
N GLU A 231 18.26 -8.35 15.61
CA GLU A 231 17.59 -9.05 16.70
C GLU A 231 16.26 -8.35 17.08
N ASN A 232 15.24 -9.14 17.42
CA ASN A 232 13.92 -8.69 17.90
C ASN A 232 13.08 -7.90 16.86
N SER A 233 13.31 -8.02 15.55
CA SER A 233 12.51 -7.32 14.50
C SER A 233 10.99 -7.46 14.73
N LEU A 234 10.20 -6.42 14.40
CA LEU A 234 8.72 -6.52 14.41
C LEU A 234 8.21 -7.68 13.53
N PHE A 235 9.01 -8.11 12.55
CA PHE A 235 8.71 -9.18 11.59
C PHE A 235 9.36 -10.53 11.94
N GLU A 236 9.96 -10.69 13.13
CA GLU A 236 10.61 -11.94 13.56
C GLU A 236 9.67 -13.16 13.49
N GLY A 237 8.39 -12.98 13.85
CA GLY A 237 7.36 -14.02 13.76
C GLY A 237 6.84 -14.31 12.35
N PHE A 238 7.23 -13.55 11.33
CA PHE A 238 6.72 -13.67 9.94
C PHE A 238 7.55 -14.68 9.12
N THR A 239 7.78 -15.86 9.68
CA THR A 239 8.46 -16.98 9.00
C THR A 239 7.48 -17.91 8.30
N ALA A 240 7.96 -18.65 7.29
CA ALA A 240 7.15 -19.69 6.63
C ALA A 240 6.73 -20.79 7.61
N GLU A 241 7.58 -21.16 8.56
CA GLU A 241 7.27 -22.13 9.62
C GLU A 241 6.13 -21.63 10.54
N SER A 242 6.24 -20.39 11.04
CA SER A 242 5.21 -19.75 11.85
C SER A 242 3.88 -19.65 11.09
N HIS A 243 3.91 -19.22 9.83
CA HIS A 243 2.72 -19.17 8.98
C HIS A 243 2.09 -20.55 8.78
N ASN A 244 2.88 -21.56 8.40
CA ASN A 244 2.40 -22.92 8.16
C ASN A 244 1.80 -23.54 9.43
N LYS A 245 2.41 -23.30 10.60
CA LYS A 245 1.87 -23.73 11.90
C LYS A 245 0.49 -23.11 12.19
N HIS A 246 0.30 -21.84 11.87
CA HIS A 246 -1.01 -21.19 12.00
C HIS A 246 -2.04 -21.78 11.02
N VAL A 247 -1.67 -21.99 9.75
CA VAL A 247 -2.56 -22.63 8.76
C VAL A 247 -2.97 -24.04 9.19
N LEU A 248 -2.03 -24.83 9.69
CA LEU A 248 -2.29 -26.17 10.26
C LEU A 248 -3.24 -26.12 11.47
N SER A 249 -3.21 -25.05 12.26
CA SER A 249 -4.11 -24.86 13.41
C SER A 249 -5.55 -24.45 13.05
N LEU A 250 -5.83 -24.08 11.79
CA LEU A 250 -7.19 -23.70 11.36
C LEU A 250 -8.16 -24.89 11.29
N ASN A 251 -7.64 -26.13 11.30
CA ASN A 251 -8.39 -27.39 11.35
C ASN A 251 -9.63 -27.38 10.43
N PRO A 252 -9.46 -27.28 9.10
CA PRO A 252 -10.59 -27.14 8.20
C PRO A 252 -11.49 -28.37 8.24
N VAL A 253 -12.77 -28.13 7.96
CA VAL A 253 -13.74 -29.19 7.71
C VAL A 253 -13.25 -30.04 6.53
N ASP A 254 -13.42 -31.36 6.62
CA ASP A 254 -13.08 -32.28 5.55
C ASP A 254 -14.10 -32.19 4.40
N VAL A 255 -13.98 -31.11 3.62
CA VAL A 255 -14.72 -30.86 2.37
C VAL A 255 -13.86 -31.16 1.13
N VAL A 256 -12.86 -32.04 1.25
CA VAL A 256 -12.02 -32.49 0.11
C VAL A 256 -12.88 -33.06 -1.02
N GLY A 257 -13.95 -33.77 -0.66
CA GLY A 257 -14.92 -34.31 -1.62
C GLY A 257 -15.63 -33.26 -2.49
N GLU A 258 -15.81 -32.02 -2.02
CA GLU A 258 -16.49 -30.96 -2.79
C GLU A 258 -15.62 -30.41 -3.93
N ILE A 259 -14.29 -30.49 -3.79
CA ILE A 259 -13.32 -29.98 -4.79
C ILE A 259 -12.59 -31.11 -5.54
N ALA A 260 -12.86 -32.39 -5.24
CA ALA A 260 -12.12 -33.53 -5.77
C ALA A 260 -12.10 -33.59 -7.31
N ASP A 261 -13.23 -33.37 -7.97
CA ASP A 261 -13.33 -33.33 -9.44
C ASP A 261 -12.46 -32.20 -10.02
N ILE A 262 -12.52 -31.02 -9.42
CA ILE A 262 -11.80 -29.81 -9.85
C ILE A 262 -10.28 -29.99 -9.67
N LEU A 263 -9.84 -30.65 -8.60
CA LEU A 263 -8.44 -31.05 -8.41
C LEU A 263 -8.00 -32.08 -9.46
N GLY A 264 -8.88 -33.01 -9.85
CA GLY A 264 -8.66 -33.97 -10.92
C GLY A 264 -8.49 -33.31 -12.29
N GLU A 265 -9.42 -32.42 -12.65
CA GLU A 265 -9.37 -31.60 -13.88
C GLU A 265 -8.10 -30.74 -13.93
N GLY A 266 -7.77 -30.06 -12.83
CA GLY A 266 -6.56 -29.24 -12.70
C GLY A 266 -5.28 -30.07 -12.90
N LEU A 267 -5.24 -31.29 -12.39
CA LEU A 267 -4.08 -32.18 -12.56
C LEU A 267 -3.91 -32.64 -14.01
N VAL A 268 -5.02 -32.91 -14.72
CA VAL A 268 -5.00 -33.20 -16.16
C VAL A 268 -4.55 -31.98 -16.95
N ALA A 269 -5.01 -30.77 -16.59
CA ALA A 269 -4.60 -29.52 -17.22
C ALA A 269 -3.10 -29.24 -17.04
N VAL A 270 -2.58 -29.34 -15.81
CA VAL A 270 -1.16 -29.19 -15.48
C VAL A 270 -0.30 -30.20 -16.25
N ARG A 271 -0.65 -31.50 -16.24
CA ARG A 271 0.10 -32.53 -16.99
C ARG A 271 0.14 -32.26 -18.49
N ARG A 272 -0.91 -31.65 -19.04
CA ARG A 272 -0.97 -31.23 -20.45
C ARG A 272 0.03 -30.13 -20.80
N LEU A 273 0.54 -29.35 -19.84
CA LEU A 273 1.51 -28.26 -20.10
C LEU A 273 2.93 -28.77 -20.41
N ARG A 274 3.29 -30.01 -20.09
CA ARG A 274 4.66 -30.55 -20.30
C ARG A 274 5.25 -30.29 -21.70
N PRO A 275 4.52 -30.46 -22.83
CA PRO A 275 5.08 -30.27 -24.18
C PRO A 275 5.37 -28.82 -24.55
N ILE A 276 4.86 -27.83 -23.81
CA ILE A 276 5.14 -26.41 -24.08
C ILE A 276 6.23 -25.80 -23.20
N CYS A 277 6.73 -26.52 -22.18
CA CYS A 277 7.86 -26.07 -21.38
C CYS A 277 9.12 -25.90 -22.26
N GLN A 278 9.79 -24.75 -22.14
CA GLN A 278 10.95 -24.36 -22.94
C GLN A 278 12.25 -24.39 -22.11
N SER A 279 12.13 -24.51 -20.79
CA SER A 279 13.23 -24.41 -19.83
C SER A 279 13.09 -25.42 -18.67
N VAL A 280 14.22 -25.71 -18.01
CA VAL A 280 14.27 -26.57 -16.82
C VAL A 280 13.43 -26.01 -15.67
N ILE A 281 13.36 -24.68 -15.55
CA ILE A 281 12.58 -24.01 -14.50
C ILE A 281 11.09 -24.23 -14.67
N GLU A 282 10.55 -24.16 -15.90
CA GLU A 282 9.14 -24.44 -16.15
C GLU A 282 8.79 -25.90 -15.84
N VAL A 283 9.65 -26.85 -16.20
CA VAL A 283 9.47 -28.27 -15.85
C VAL A 283 9.51 -28.48 -14.33
N LYS A 284 10.46 -27.82 -13.62
CA LYS A 284 10.55 -27.86 -12.15
C LYS A 284 9.30 -27.27 -11.50
N TYR A 285 8.84 -26.11 -11.98
CA TYR A 285 7.65 -25.42 -11.47
C TYR A 285 6.39 -26.26 -11.69
N LEU A 286 6.25 -26.86 -12.88
CA LEU A 286 5.14 -27.77 -13.19
C LEU A 286 5.12 -29.00 -12.27
N GLY A 287 6.28 -29.56 -11.94
CA GLY A 287 6.41 -30.65 -10.97
C GLY A 287 5.96 -30.28 -9.54
N ILE A 288 6.08 -29.00 -9.15
CA ILE A 288 5.51 -28.50 -7.89
C ILE A 288 3.97 -28.42 -7.99
N LEU A 289 3.42 -27.97 -9.12
CA LEU A 289 1.97 -27.91 -9.32
C LEU A 289 1.32 -29.31 -9.35
N GLU A 290 1.95 -30.28 -10.01
CA GLU A 290 1.52 -31.69 -9.96
C GLU A 290 1.54 -32.21 -8.51
N ARG A 291 2.58 -31.89 -7.72
CA ARG A 291 2.69 -32.30 -6.31
C ARG A 291 1.60 -31.69 -5.43
N ILE A 292 1.37 -30.38 -5.53
CA ILE A 292 0.34 -29.67 -4.75
C ILE A 292 -1.04 -30.29 -5.02
N LEU A 293 -1.37 -30.57 -6.29
CA LEU A 293 -2.65 -31.16 -6.68
C LEU A 293 -2.82 -32.62 -6.22
N GLU A 294 -1.77 -33.43 -6.24
CA GLU A 294 -1.84 -34.81 -5.72
C GLU A 294 -1.98 -34.82 -4.18
N ILE A 295 -1.29 -33.93 -3.46
CA ILE A 295 -1.43 -33.79 -2.00
C ILE A 295 -2.81 -33.21 -1.62
N ALA A 296 -3.36 -32.29 -2.41
CA ALA A 296 -4.65 -31.66 -2.11
C ALA A 296 -5.83 -32.65 -2.06
N LYS A 297 -5.70 -33.81 -2.72
CA LYS A 297 -6.69 -34.90 -2.68
C LYS A 297 -6.77 -35.64 -1.36
N SER A 298 -5.78 -35.48 -0.47
CA SER A 298 -5.75 -36.11 0.86
C SER A 298 -5.57 -35.09 1.99
N SER A 299 -4.93 -33.95 1.73
CA SER A 299 -4.77 -32.85 2.68
C SER A 299 -4.58 -31.50 1.97
N PRO A 300 -5.65 -30.72 1.77
CA PRO A 300 -5.56 -29.35 1.27
C PRO A 300 -4.68 -28.45 2.15
N VAL A 301 -4.65 -28.70 3.46
CA VAL A 301 -3.79 -27.96 4.40
C VAL A 301 -2.32 -28.18 4.09
N GLN A 302 -1.92 -29.45 3.92
CA GLN A 302 -0.54 -29.78 3.55
C GLN A 302 -0.21 -29.25 2.15
N ALA A 303 -1.13 -29.38 1.19
CA ALA A 303 -0.97 -28.83 -0.16
C ALA A 303 -0.81 -27.30 -0.15
N PHE A 304 -1.50 -26.58 0.76
CA PHE A 304 -1.31 -25.15 0.94
C PHE A 304 0.09 -24.83 1.48
N THR A 305 0.58 -25.59 2.47
CA THR A 305 1.96 -25.40 2.98
C THR A 305 3.03 -25.73 1.92
N GLU A 306 2.76 -26.68 1.02
CA GLU A 306 3.61 -26.99 -0.15
C GLU A 306 3.59 -25.87 -1.21
N ALA A 307 2.51 -25.09 -1.32
CA ALA A 307 2.47 -23.91 -2.19
C ALA A 307 3.50 -22.84 -1.78
N ALA A 308 4.00 -22.86 -0.54
CA ALA A 308 5.12 -22.03 -0.11
C ALA A 308 6.40 -22.29 -0.93
N LEU A 309 6.63 -23.52 -1.44
CA LEU A 309 7.76 -23.84 -2.31
C LEU A 309 7.65 -23.14 -3.68
N ALA A 310 6.43 -23.02 -4.20
CA ALA A 310 6.16 -22.33 -5.47
C ALA A 310 6.40 -20.81 -5.34
N TYR A 311 6.04 -20.22 -4.19
CA TYR A 311 6.37 -18.83 -3.85
C TYR A 311 7.88 -18.61 -3.60
N ALA A 312 8.54 -19.52 -2.88
CA ALA A 312 9.97 -19.44 -2.59
C ALA A 312 10.81 -19.40 -3.88
N MET A 313 10.45 -20.19 -4.90
CA MET A 313 11.16 -20.20 -6.18
C MET A 313 11.25 -18.81 -6.83
N PHE A 314 10.23 -17.96 -6.73
CA PHE A 314 10.27 -16.60 -7.28
C PHE A 314 11.40 -15.74 -6.68
N GLY A 315 11.69 -15.93 -5.39
CA GLY A 315 12.80 -15.27 -4.71
C GLY A 315 14.17 -15.87 -5.03
N GLU A 316 14.23 -17.17 -5.28
CA GLU A 316 15.49 -17.94 -5.32
C GLU A 316 16.08 -18.13 -6.73
N LEU A 317 15.31 -17.92 -7.80
CA LEU A 317 15.78 -18.06 -9.18
C LEU A 317 16.97 -17.16 -9.52
N GLU A 318 17.90 -17.65 -10.35
CA GLU A 318 18.99 -16.82 -10.88
C GLU A 318 18.44 -15.66 -11.71
N GLN A 319 19.20 -14.58 -11.88
CA GLN A 319 18.70 -13.36 -12.52
C GLN A 319 18.27 -13.58 -13.98
N ASN A 320 18.97 -14.45 -14.72
CA ASN A 320 18.61 -14.79 -16.09
C ASN A 320 17.39 -15.70 -16.16
N GLU A 321 17.32 -16.70 -15.28
CA GLU A 321 16.17 -17.61 -15.17
C GLU A 321 14.89 -16.86 -14.79
N PHE A 322 14.97 -15.97 -13.80
CA PHE A 322 13.84 -15.15 -13.37
C PHE A 322 13.35 -14.23 -14.49
N LYS A 323 14.27 -13.57 -15.22
CA LYS A 323 13.94 -12.73 -16.38
C LYS A 323 13.30 -13.54 -17.52
N HIS A 324 13.72 -14.79 -17.72
CA HIS A 324 13.13 -15.68 -18.72
C HIS A 324 11.72 -16.14 -18.31
N PHE A 325 11.54 -16.55 -17.05
CA PHE A 325 10.28 -17.05 -16.51
C PHE A 325 9.21 -15.94 -16.35
N THR A 326 9.60 -14.73 -16.00
CA THR A 326 8.68 -13.57 -15.89
C THR A 326 8.43 -12.84 -17.21
N ASN A 327 9.03 -13.27 -18.31
CA ASN A 327 8.86 -12.63 -19.61
C ASN A 327 7.42 -12.80 -20.12
N ARG A 328 6.71 -11.70 -20.39
CA ARG A 328 5.35 -11.70 -20.95
C ARG A 328 5.23 -12.40 -22.31
N ARG A 329 6.34 -12.53 -23.06
CA ARG A 329 6.40 -13.32 -24.33
C ARG A 329 6.73 -14.79 -24.12
N ASN A 330 7.10 -15.22 -22.92
CA ASN A 330 7.20 -16.63 -22.60
C ASN A 330 5.80 -17.15 -22.22
N TYR A 331 5.03 -17.51 -23.24
CA TYR A 331 3.65 -17.97 -23.08
C TYR A 331 3.54 -19.22 -22.19
N ALA A 332 4.53 -20.13 -22.23
CA ALA A 332 4.53 -21.32 -21.38
C ALA A 332 4.60 -20.94 -19.89
N ALA A 333 5.56 -20.10 -19.50
CA ALA A 333 5.64 -19.59 -18.14
C ALA A 333 4.40 -18.79 -17.72
N GLN A 334 3.84 -17.91 -18.58
CA GLN A 334 2.61 -17.17 -18.25
C GLN A 334 1.42 -18.11 -17.96
N ILE A 335 1.27 -19.18 -18.75
CA ILE A 335 0.23 -20.20 -18.57
C ILE A 335 0.46 -20.99 -17.28
N ILE A 336 1.70 -21.41 -16.99
CA ILE A 336 2.06 -22.13 -15.76
C ILE A 336 1.80 -21.27 -14.51
N ILE A 337 2.18 -19.99 -14.54
CA ILE A 337 1.96 -19.04 -13.45
C ILE A 337 0.46 -18.86 -13.15
N VAL A 338 -0.39 -18.78 -14.17
CA VAL A 338 -1.82 -18.58 -13.92
C VAL A 338 -2.53 -19.87 -13.46
N HIS A 339 -2.06 -21.05 -13.90
CA HIS A 339 -2.49 -22.31 -13.28
C HIS A 339 -2.14 -22.35 -11.80
N PHE A 340 -0.92 -21.93 -11.42
CA PHE A 340 -0.50 -21.88 -10.02
C PHE A 340 -1.45 -21.06 -9.16
N PHE A 341 -1.75 -19.82 -9.55
CA PHE A 341 -2.66 -18.97 -8.76
C PHE A 341 -4.07 -19.56 -8.63
N ILE A 342 -4.57 -20.25 -9.66
CA ILE A 342 -5.87 -20.91 -9.61
C ILE A 342 -5.84 -22.13 -8.68
N ILE A 343 -4.82 -22.98 -8.80
CA ILE A 343 -4.62 -24.17 -7.94
C ILE A 343 -4.48 -23.74 -6.47
N GLU A 344 -3.63 -22.76 -6.20
CA GLU A 344 -3.38 -22.25 -4.86
C GLU A 344 -4.64 -21.58 -4.28
N TYR A 345 -5.43 -20.85 -5.08
CA TYR A 345 -6.74 -20.35 -4.66
C TYR A 345 -7.71 -21.49 -4.30
N ILE A 346 -7.86 -22.52 -5.14
CA ILE A 346 -8.75 -23.67 -4.86
C ILE A 346 -8.34 -24.36 -3.56
N VAL A 347 -7.05 -24.65 -3.40
CA VAL A 347 -6.52 -25.27 -2.18
C VAL A 347 -6.73 -24.37 -0.96
N ALA A 348 -6.51 -23.06 -1.08
CA ALA A 348 -6.75 -22.07 -0.03
C ALA A 348 -8.21 -22.02 0.43
N THR A 349 -9.18 -22.14 -0.49
CA THR A 349 -10.61 -22.07 -0.14
C THR A 349 -11.05 -23.14 0.84
N VAL A 350 -10.40 -24.31 0.84
CA VAL A 350 -10.61 -25.36 1.84
C VAL A 350 -9.65 -25.21 3.01
N ALA A 351 -8.34 -25.08 2.75
CA ALA A 351 -7.30 -25.04 3.78
C ALA A 351 -7.44 -23.89 4.79
N MET A 352 -8.04 -22.78 4.36
CA MET A 352 -8.21 -21.54 5.14
C MET A 352 -9.66 -21.04 5.14
N ALA A 353 -10.64 -21.93 4.95
CA ALA A 353 -12.06 -21.60 4.79
C ALA A 353 -12.59 -20.57 5.83
N SER A 354 -12.20 -20.73 7.10
CA SER A 354 -12.59 -19.88 8.23
C SER A 354 -12.12 -18.43 8.15
N ILE A 355 -11.13 -18.12 7.30
CA ILE A 355 -10.54 -16.78 7.14
C ILE A 355 -10.58 -16.27 5.69
N MET A 356 -11.28 -16.96 4.78
CA MET A 356 -11.37 -16.55 3.37
C MET A 356 -12.00 -15.16 3.18
N GLY A 357 -12.80 -14.69 4.15
CA GLY A 357 -13.34 -13.32 4.18
C GLY A 357 -12.26 -12.22 4.19
N SER A 358 -11.04 -12.52 4.66
CA SER A 358 -9.88 -11.61 4.61
C SER A 358 -9.24 -11.48 3.21
N PHE A 359 -9.75 -12.21 2.21
CA PHE A 359 -9.22 -12.25 0.85
C PHE A 359 -10.31 -11.95 -0.22
N PRO A 360 -11.16 -10.92 -0.04
CA PRO A 360 -12.44 -10.79 -0.76
C PRO A 360 -12.29 -10.71 -2.28
N PHE A 361 -11.24 -10.07 -2.78
CA PHE A 361 -11.04 -9.86 -4.22
C PHE A 361 -10.22 -10.95 -4.91
N ARG A 362 -9.66 -11.90 -4.15
CA ARG A 362 -8.63 -12.83 -4.63
C ARG A 362 -9.08 -13.61 -5.86
N ARG A 363 -10.32 -14.13 -5.84
CA ARG A 363 -10.92 -14.83 -6.99
C ARG A 363 -11.01 -13.93 -8.22
N ALA A 364 -11.56 -12.72 -8.06
CA ALA A 364 -11.78 -11.78 -9.17
C ALA A 364 -10.46 -11.35 -9.85
N ILE A 365 -9.43 -11.08 -9.06
CA ILE A 365 -8.10 -10.72 -9.59
C ILE A 365 -7.47 -11.91 -10.34
N ILE A 366 -7.51 -13.12 -9.79
CA ILE A 366 -6.97 -14.31 -10.46
C ILE A 366 -7.76 -14.66 -11.73
N SER A 367 -9.09 -14.50 -11.72
CA SER A 367 -9.92 -14.62 -12.93
C SER A 367 -9.53 -13.60 -14.00
N ALA A 368 -9.25 -12.34 -13.63
CA ALA A 368 -8.77 -11.32 -14.56
C ALA A 368 -7.38 -11.65 -15.11
N TRP A 369 -6.45 -12.15 -14.28
CA TRP A 369 -5.15 -12.63 -14.74
C TRP A 369 -5.30 -13.78 -15.76
N ALA A 370 -6.21 -14.74 -15.52
CA ALA A 370 -6.48 -15.83 -16.46
C ALA A 370 -7.04 -15.35 -17.80
N LEU A 371 -7.98 -14.40 -17.78
CA LEU A 371 -8.51 -13.76 -18.98
C LEU A 371 -7.39 -13.01 -19.73
N LYS A 372 -6.57 -12.23 -19.02
CA LYS A 372 -5.47 -11.46 -19.61
C LYS A 372 -4.37 -12.32 -20.22
N VAL A 373 -4.04 -13.46 -19.61
CA VAL A 373 -3.12 -14.43 -20.22
C VAL A 373 -3.76 -15.01 -21.49
N ALA A 374 -5.04 -15.38 -21.46
CA ALA A 374 -5.73 -15.92 -22.63
C ALA A 374 -5.84 -14.93 -23.81
N GLU A 375 -6.00 -13.63 -23.54
CA GLU A 375 -5.96 -12.57 -24.57
C GLU A 375 -4.60 -12.45 -25.28
N ASN A 376 -3.50 -12.73 -24.56
CA ASN A 376 -2.14 -12.47 -25.03
C ASN A 376 -1.44 -13.68 -25.66
N VAL A 377 -1.93 -14.90 -25.45
CA VAL A 377 -1.31 -16.12 -26.00
C VAL A 377 -1.72 -16.36 -27.46
N PRO A 378 -0.82 -16.85 -28.33
CA PRO A 378 -1.18 -17.24 -29.69
C PRO A 378 -2.18 -18.41 -29.72
N SER A 379 -2.97 -18.52 -30.80
CA SER A 379 -4.09 -19.47 -30.90
C SER A 379 -3.73 -20.94 -30.67
N ASN A 380 -2.50 -21.36 -30.99
CA ASN A 380 -2.02 -22.73 -30.72
C ASN A 380 -1.85 -23.04 -29.22
N TYR A 381 -1.88 -22.03 -28.35
CA TYR A 381 -1.84 -22.20 -26.90
C TYR A 381 -3.24 -22.26 -26.25
N ASN A 382 -4.33 -21.98 -26.99
CA ASN A 382 -5.69 -21.91 -26.45
C ASN A 382 -6.13 -23.19 -25.71
N ILE A 383 -5.66 -24.37 -26.15
CA ILE A 383 -5.96 -25.67 -25.53
C ILE A 383 -5.41 -25.81 -24.10
N TYR A 384 -4.38 -25.04 -23.75
CA TYR A 384 -3.82 -25.02 -22.40
C TYR A 384 -4.53 -24.02 -21.50
N MET A 385 -5.25 -23.04 -22.06
CA MET A 385 -6.03 -22.06 -21.31
C MET A 385 -7.47 -22.48 -21.02
N SER A 386 -7.91 -23.66 -21.45
CA SER A 386 -9.31 -24.09 -21.28
C SER A 386 -9.74 -24.15 -19.81
N TRP A 387 -8.93 -24.76 -18.94
CA TRP A 387 -9.24 -24.90 -17.51
C TRP A 387 -9.14 -23.56 -16.74
N PRO A 388 -8.09 -22.73 -16.93
CA PRO A 388 -8.09 -21.36 -16.39
C PRO A 388 -9.27 -20.49 -16.82
N LEU A 389 -9.72 -20.61 -18.07
CA LEU A 389 -10.88 -19.88 -18.57
C LEU A 389 -12.21 -20.41 -18.02
N GLU A 390 -12.31 -21.72 -17.75
CA GLU A 390 -13.46 -22.29 -17.05
C GLU A 390 -13.52 -21.77 -15.61
N PHE A 391 -12.42 -21.82 -14.86
CA PHE A 391 -12.35 -21.22 -13.51
C PHE A 391 -12.80 -19.76 -13.49
N ALA A 392 -12.32 -18.94 -14.44
CA ALA A 392 -12.66 -17.53 -14.52
C ALA A 392 -14.15 -17.25 -14.79
N LYS A 393 -14.84 -18.17 -15.49
CA LYS A 393 -16.25 -18.03 -15.89
C LYS A 393 -17.23 -18.80 -15.00
N SER A 394 -16.76 -19.82 -14.28
CA SER A 394 -17.60 -20.78 -13.57
C SER A 394 -17.86 -20.37 -12.13
N ASP A 395 -19.14 -20.30 -11.77
CA ASP A 395 -19.58 -20.04 -10.40
C ASP A 395 -19.51 -21.27 -9.49
N ARG A 396 -19.07 -22.45 -9.99
CA ARG A 396 -18.90 -23.70 -9.19
C ARG A 396 -18.02 -23.50 -7.94
N LEU A 397 -17.08 -22.57 -7.98
CA LEU A 397 -16.15 -22.24 -6.87
C LEU A 397 -16.52 -20.94 -6.14
N ARG A 398 -17.71 -20.38 -6.36
CA ARG A 398 -18.26 -19.38 -5.45
C ARG A 398 -18.80 -20.10 -4.22
N LEU A 399 -17.93 -20.31 -3.23
CA LEU A 399 -18.38 -20.53 -1.86
C LEU A 399 -19.37 -19.40 -1.52
N LYS A 400 -20.57 -19.77 -1.06
CA LYS A 400 -21.56 -18.80 -0.62
C LYS A 400 -20.94 -18.02 0.54
N SER A 401 -20.80 -16.72 0.39
CA SER A 401 -20.51 -15.81 1.49
C SER A 401 -21.63 -15.94 2.52
N GLY A 402 -21.34 -16.62 3.63
CA GLY A 402 -22.19 -16.67 4.83
C GLY A 402 -22.02 -15.41 5.66
#